data_AF-A0A7K1XTN4-F1
#
_entry.id   AF-A0A7K1XTN4-F1
#
_cell.length_a   1.000
_cell.length_b   1.000
_cell.length_c   1.000
_cell.angle_alpha   90.00
_cell.angle_beta   90.00
_cell.angle_gamma   90.00
#
_symmetry.space_group_name_H-M   'P 1'
#
loop_
_entity.id
_entity.type
_entity.pdbx_description
1 polymer ?
#
loop_
_entity_poly.entity_id
_entity_poly.type
_entity_poly.pdbx_seq_one_letter_code
_entity_poly.pdbx_strand_id
1 'polypeptide(L)'
;MTAHVGKLIEAVVKEKRLTTAEIKVALGINGRSPSYTYKKKSMSVEELWRISESLDHDFFADLKPVVTNERLHDAKFIERLFRTEKIKRINAAICFPQSLVKDLGLFLKQIGDVGLKMGFKVGDIDPTM
;
A
#
# COMPACT_ATOMS: atom_id res chain seq x y z
N MET A 1 -11.69 3.69 -5.00
CA MET A 1 -12.43 4.84 -4.44
C MET A 1 -11.49 5.57 -3.50
N THR A 2 -11.26 6.86 -3.74
CA THR A 2 -10.42 7.70 -2.87
C THR A 2 -11.14 7.90 -1.54
N ALA A 3 -10.53 7.48 -0.43
CA ALA A 3 -11.10 7.68 0.90
C ALA A 3 -11.29 9.19 1.15
N HIS A 4 -12.49 9.60 1.53
CA HIS A 4 -12.82 11.00 1.76
C HIS A 4 -12.69 11.32 3.25
N VAL A 5 -11.54 11.84 3.67
CA VAL A 5 -11.18 12.03 5.09
C VAL A 5 -12.26 12.79 5.86
N GLY A 6 -12.79 13.88 5.31
CA GLY A 6 -13.85 14.67 5.96
C GLY A 6 -15.14 13.88 6.24
N LYS A 7 -15.46 12.87 5.43
CA LYS A 7 -16.66 12.03 5.62
C LYS A 7 -16.47 10.98 6.71
N LEU A 8 -15.23 10.49 6.88
CA LEU A 8 -14.88 9.63 8.01
C LEU A 8 -15.02 10.41 9.34
N ILE A 9 -14.48 11.63 9.38
CA ILE A 9 -14.63 12.52 10.54
C ILE A 9 -16.11 12.80 10.84
N GLU A 10 -16.92 13.09 9.82
CA GLU A 10 -18.37 13.30 9.99
C GLU A 10 -19.07 12.07 10.60
N ALA A 11 -18.67 10.85 10.19
CA ALA A 11 -19.24 9.62 10.70
C ALA A 11 -18.93 9.42 12.19
N VAL A 12 -17.66 9.58 12.58
CA VAL A 12 -17.21 9.43 13.97
C VAL A 12 -17.87 10.47 14.88
N VAL A 13 -17.97 11.72 14.44
CA VAL A 13 -18.66 12.78 15.19
C VAL A 13 -20.13 12.44 15.43
N LYS A 14 -20.82 11.88 14.43
CA LYS A 14 -22.22 11.46 14.56
C LYS A 14 -22.36 10.26 15.49
N GLU A 15 -21.44 9.30 15.41
CA GLU A 15 -21.40 8.13 16.30
C GLU A 15 -21.23 8.55 17.76
N LYS A 16 -20.30 9.48 18.03
CA LYS A 16 -20.06 10.04 19.37
C LYS A 16 -21.13 11.05 19.82
N ARG A 17 -22.11 11.38 18.96
CA ARG A 17 -23.22 12.30 19.23
C ARG A 17 -22.79 13.67 19.78
N LEU A 18 -21.67 14.19 19.30
CA LEU A 18 -21.13 15.46 19.77
C LEU A 18 -22.06 16.63 19.40
N THR A 19 -22.17 17.58 20.31
CA THR A 19 -22.86 18.85 20.08
C THR A 19 -22.05 19.74 19.13
N THR A 20 -22.71 20.72 18.50
CA THR A 20 -22.03 21.68 17.61
C THR A 20 -20.87 22.43 18.28
N ALA A 21 -20.95 22.67 19.59
CA ALA A 21 -19.87 23.32 20.34
C ALA A 21 -18.65 22.39 20.49
N GLU A 22 -18.88 21.14 20.92
CA GLU A 22 -17.83 20.13 21.07
C GLU A 22 -17.16 19.81 19.73
N ILE A 23 -17.92 19.75 18.64
CA ILE A 23 -17.38 19.55 17.30
C ILE A 23 -16.42 20.68 16.92
N LYS A 24 -16.79 21.94 17.19
CA LYS A 24 -15.93 23.08 16.85
C LYS A 24 -14.61 23.04 17.61
N VAL A 25 -14.68 22.65 18.89
CA VAL A 25 -13.51 22.47 19.74
C VAL A 25 -12.63 21.33 19.20
N ALA A 26 -13.22 20.16 18.95
CA ALA A 26 -12.49 18.98 18.48
C ALA A 26 -11.84 19.17 17.11
N LEU A 27 -12.47 19.96 16.22
CA LEU A 27 -11.93 20.28 14.91
C LEU A 27 -10.99 21.49 14.91
N GLY A 28 -10.79 22.16 16.04
CA GLY A 28 -9.95 23.37 16.15
C GLY A 28 -10.43 24.53 15.28
N ILE A 29 -11.74 24.64 15.04
CA ILE A 29 -12.31 25.66 14.15
C ILE A 29 -12.99 26.79 14.94
N ASN A 30 -12.48 28.01 14.76
CA ASN A 30 -13.08 29.22 15.33
C ASN A 30 -13.99 29.89 14.29
N GLY A 31 -15.29 30.00 14.59
CA GLY A 31 -16.27 30.72 13.77
C GLY A 31 -16.67 30.05 12.45
N ARG A 32 -16.00 28.98 12.02
CA ARG A 32 -16.34 28.22 10.80
C ARG A 32 -17.34 27.10 11.09
N SER A 33 -18.13 26.76 10.06
CA SER A 33 -19.03 25.61 10.12
C SER A 33 -18.23 24.30 10.02
N PRO A 34 -18.51 23.28 10.85
CA PRO A 34 -17.93 21.93 10.71
C PRO A 34 -18.10 21.31 9.32
N SER A 35 -19.16 21.73 8.60
CA SER A 35 -19.42 21.28 7.22
C SER A 35 -18.26 21.55 6.25
N TYR A 36 -17.44 22.56 6.52
CA TYR A 36 -16.26 22.84 5.70
C TYR A 36 -15.23 21.70 5.81
N THR A 37 -14.97 21.22 7.04
CA THR A 37 -14.09 20.09 7.30
C THR A 37 -14.65 18.81 6.68
N TYR A 38 -15.96 18.58 6.75
CA TYR A 38 -16.59 17.36 6.20
C TYR A 38 -16.52 17.25 4.67
N LYS A 39 -16.35 18.38 3.98
CA LYS A 39 -16.19 18.43 2.51
C LYS A 39 -14.75 18.23 2.05
N LYS A 40 -13.76 18.16 2.97
CA LYS A 40 -12.36 17.91 2.62
C LYS A 40 -12.15 16.47 2.19
N LYS A 41 -11.72 16.26 0.94
CA LYS A 41 -11.30 14.93 0.44
C LYS A 41 -10.01 14.46 1.11
N SER A 42 -9.08 15.37 1.33
CA SER A 42 -7.78 15.15 1.96
C SER A 42 -7.50 16.23 3.01
N MET A 43 -6.55 15.95 3.88
CA MET A 43 -6.15 16.80 5.00
C MET A 43 -4.66 16.58 5.26
N SER A 44 -3.96 17.55 5.85
CA SER A 44 -2.57 17.33 6.26
C SER A 44 -2.52 16.30 7.40
N VAL A 45 -1.41 15.55 7.47
CA VAL A 45 -1.18 14.55 8.53
C VAL A 45 -1.26 15.19 9.91
N GLU A 46 -0.70 16.39 10.08
CA GLU A 46 -0.75 17.14 11.33
C GLU A 46 -2.18 17.52 11.74
N GLU A 47 -3.00 18.02 10.79
CA GLU A 47 -4.40 18.38 11.07
C GLU A 47 -5.22 17.12 11.43
N LEU A 48 -5.00 16.00 10.71
CA LEU A 48 -5.68 14.74 11.00
C LEU A 48 -5.27 14.15 12.35
N TRP A 49 -3.99 14.23 12.70
CA TRP A 49 -3.46 13.76 13.99
C TRP A 49 -4.09 14.52 15.16
N ARG A 50 -4.14 15.86 15.10
CA ARG A 50 -4.81 16.67 16.14
C ARG A 50 -6.29 16.33 16.31
N ILE A 51 -6.99 16.09 15.21
CA ILE A 51 -8.40 15.68 15.24
C ILE A 51 -8.54 14.27 15.82
N SER A 52 -7.60 13.38 15.51
CA SER A 52 -7.55 12.01 16.07
C SER A 52 -7.42 12.05 17.59
N GLU A 53 -6.51 12.86 18.11
CA GLU A 53 -6.35 13.05 19.57
C GLU A 53 -7.58 13.69 20.20
N SER A 54 -8.12 14.74 19.59
CA SER A 54 -9.27 15.48 20.14
C SER A 54 -10.56 14.67 20.16
N LEU A 55 -10.73 13.79 19.17
CA LEU A 55 -11.88 12.91 19.07
C LEU A 55 -11.64 11.56 19.73
N ASP A 56 -10.45 11.26 20.26
CA ASP A 56 -10.07 9.93 20.76
C ASP A 56 -10.45 8.83 19.75
N HIS A 57 -9.93 8.96 18.52
CA HIS A 57 -10.22 8.07 17.41
C HIS A 57 -9.06 7.99 16.42
N ASP A 58 -8.60 6.79 16.09
CA ASP A 58 -7.50 6.59 15.14
C ASP A 58 -7.99 6.61 13.68
N PHE A 59 -8.00 7.79 13.07
CA PHE A 59 -8.36 7.94 11.66
C PHE A 59 -7.32 7.36 10.68
N PHE A 60 -6.09 7.09 11.13
CA PHE A 60 -5.07 6.47 10.26
C PHE A 60 -5.34 4.99 10.06
N ALA A 61 -5.91 4.31 11.07
CA ALA A 61 -6.38 2.93 10.94
C ALA A 61 -7.57 2.82 9.96
N ASP A 62 -8.47 3.81 9.97
CA ASP A 62 -9.64 3.85 9.07
C ASP A 62 -9.27 4.14 7.62
N LEU A 63 -8.24 4.96 7.44
CA LEU A 63 -7.59 5.16 6.17
C LEU A 63 -6.78 3.91 5.85
N LYS A 64 -7.50 2.82 5.52
CA LYS A 64 -6.88 1.66 4.89
C LYS A 64 -6.00 2.22 3.77
N PRO A 65 -4.70 1.87 3.73
CA PRO A 65 -3.90 2.23 2.58
C PRO A 65 -4.73 1.80 1.38
N VAL A 66 -4.87 2.69 0.41
CA VAL A 66 -5.24 2.22 -0.92
C VAL A 66 -4.20 1.16 -1.15
N VAL A 67 -4.59 -0.11 -1.08
CA VAL A 67 -3.81 -1.18 -1.64
C VAL A 67 -3.95 -0.89 -3.13
N THR A 68 -3.24 0.15 -3.58
CA THR A 68 -2.73 0.20 -4.92
C THR A 68 -2.10 -1.16 -5.00
N ASN A 69 -2.63 -1.97 -5.89
CA ASN A 69 -2.05 -3.23 -6.24
C ASN A 69 -0.71 -2.87 -6.89
N GLU A 70 0.27 -2.43 -6.09
CA GLU A 70 1.66 -2.15 -6.50
C GLU A 70 2.18 -3.41 -7.21
N ARG A 71 1.72 -4.58 -6.74
CA ARG A 71 1.84 -5.90 -7.37
C ARG A 71 1.60 -5.96 -8.88
N LEU A 72 0.65 -5.18 -9.43
CA LEU A 72 0.35 -5.19 -10.88
C LEU A 72 1.14 -4.13 -11.66
N HIS A 73 1.55 -3.05 -10.99
CA HIS A 73 2.33 -1.99 -11.62
C HIS A 73 3.82 -2.39 -11.71
N ASP A 74 4.32 -3.10 -10.70
CA ASP A 74 5.72 -3.54 -10.61
C ASP A 74 6.05 -4.63 -11.64
N ALA A 75 5.18 -5.63 -11.80
CA ALA A 75 5.44 -6.73 -12.74
C ALA A 75 5.50 -6.25 -14.20
N LYS A 76 4.53 -5.42 -14.64
CA LYS A 76 4.51 -4.87 -16.01
C LYS A 76 5.65 -3.89 -16.26
N PHE A 77 6.05 -3.14 -15.23
CA PHE A 77 7.19 -2.23 -15.30
C PHE A 77 8.51 -3.00 -15.45
N ILE A 78 8.72 -4.03 -14.62
CA ILE A 78 9.90 -4.88 -14.67
C ILE A 78 9.98 -5.64 -15.99
N GLU A 79 8.85 -6.18 -16.49
CA GLU A 79 8.79 -6.76 -17.83
C GLU A 79 9.18 -5.77 -18.94
N ARG A 80 8.78 -4.50 -18.81
CA ARG A 80 9.18 -3.46 -19.76
C ARG A 80 10.67 -3.17 -19.68
N LEU A 81 11.25 -3.10 -18.49
CA LEU A 81 12.70 -2.90 -18.30
C LEU A 81 13.51 -4.02 -18.96
N PHE A 82 13.10 -5.28 -18.81
CA PHE A 82 13.75 -6.41 -19.49
C PHE A 82 13.70 -6.34 -21.02
N ARG A 83 12.75 -5.60 -21.61
CA ARG A 83 12.65 -5.39 -23.07
C ARG A 83 13.50 -4.22 -23.56
N THR A 84 13.74 -3.22 -22.71
CA THR A 84 14.40 -1.97 -23.10
C THR A 84 15.86 -1.89 -22.71
N GLU A 85 16.29 -2.61 -21.67
CA GLU A 85 17.64 -2.50 -21.12
C GLU A 85 18.55 -3.68 -21.49
N LYS A 86 19.87 -3.44 -21.42
CA LYS A 86 20.88 -4.49 -21.60
C LYS A 86 20.85 -5.44 -20.41
N ILE A 87 20.46 -6.69 -20.65
CA ILE A 87 20.38 -7.73 -19.63
C ILE A 87 21.80 -8.20 -19.25
N LYS A 88 22.16 -8.08 -17.97
CA LYS A 88 23.34 -8.76 -17.40
C LYS A 88 22.94 -10.12 -16.87
N ARG A 89 23.65 -11.18 -17.28
CA ARG A 89 23.43 -12.55 -16.81
C ARG A 89 24.45 -12.90 -15.73
N ILE A 90 23.98 -13.54 -14.67
CA ILE A 90 24.83 -14.10 -13.61
C ILE A 90 24.66 -15.62 -13.68
N ASN A 91 25.78 -16.34 -13.72
CA ASN A 91 25.78 -17.79 -13.64
C ASN A 91 25.84 -18.19 -12.16
N ALA A 92 24.79 -18.88 -11.69
CA ALA A 92 24.72 -19.41 -10.34
C ALA A 92 24.59 -20.93 -10.39
N ALA A 93 25.42 -21.64 -9.61
CA ALA A 93 25.31 -23.08 -9.42
C ALA A 93 24.50 -23.35 -8.14
N ILE A 94 23.48 -24.20 -8.25
CA ILE A 94 22.67 -24.62 -7.10
C ILE A 94 22.90 -26.11 -6.91
N CYS A 95 23.39 -26.49 -5.73
CA CYS A 95 23.59 -27.88 -5.34
C CYS A 95 22.52 -28.31 -4.35
N PHE A 96 21.93 -29.49 -4.54
CA PHE A 96 20.93 -30.04 -3.65
C PHE A 96 20.98 -31.58 -3.66
N PRO A 97 20.57 -32.25 -2.58
CA PRO A 97 20.46 -33.70 -2.53
C PRO A 97 19.43 -34.23 -3.53
N GLN A 98 19.73 -35.35 -4.18
CA GLN A 98 18.85 -35.97 -5.18
C GLN A 98 17.48 -36.36 -4.62
N SER A 99 17.39 -36.64 -3.31
CA SER A 99 16.13 -36.94 -2.62
C SER A 99 15.14 -35.77 -2.62
N LEU A 100 15.60 -34.53 -2.81
CA LEU A 100 14.80 -33.29 -2.74
C LEU A 100 14.51 -32.68 -4.11
N VAL A 101 14.77 -33.41 -5.20
CA VAL A 101 14.51 -32.96 -6.58
C VAL A 101 13.04 -32.56 -6.78
N LYS A 102 12.10 -33.21 -6.08
CA LYS A 102 10.67 -32.87 -6.15
C LYS A 102 10.36 -31.47 -5.61
N ASP A 103 11.12 -31.02 -4.61
CA ASP A 103 10.95 -29.71 -3.99
C ASP A 103 11.68 -28.61 -4.77
N LEU A 104 12.62 -28.97 -5.66
CA LEU A 104 13.34 -28.04 -6.52
C LEU A 104 12.39 -27.25 -7.43
N GLY A 105 11.38 -27.90 -7.99
CA GLY A 105 10.40 -27.21 -8.85
C GLY A 105 9.62 -26.14 -8.08
N LEU A 106 9.25 -26.44 -6.83
CA LEU A 106 8.58 -25.49 -5.95
C LEU A 106 9.51 -24.33 -5.56
N PHE A 107 10.76 -24.65 -5.24
CA PHE A 107 11.80 -23.68 -4.93
C PHE A 107 12.07 -22.73 -6.10
N LEU A 108 12.22 -23.24 -7.33
CA LEU A 108 12.43 -22.42 -8.53
C LEU A 108 11.24 -21.49 -8.79
N LYS A 109 10.01 -21.98 -8.59
CA LYS A 109 8.80 -21.15 -8.70
C LYS A 109 8.81 -20.02 -7.66
N GLN A 110 9.11 -20.33 -6.41
CA GLN A 110 9.18 -19.35 -5.32
C GLN A 110 10.27 -18.31 -5.56
N ILE A 111 11.46 -18.73 -6.01
CA ILE A 111 12.53 -17.79 -6.37
C ILE A 111 12.14 -16.96 -7.60
N GLY A 112 11.43 -17.52 -8.58
CA GLY A 112 10.87 -16.73 -9.69
C GLY A 112 9.97 -15.61 -9.21
N ASP A 113 9.04 -15.92 -8.30
CA ASP A 113 8.10 -14.95 -7.73
C ASP A 113 8.81 -13.88 -6.86
N VAL A 114 9.84 -14.27 -6.12
CA VAL A 114 10.65 -13.34 -5.30
C VAL A 114 11.57 -12.50 -6.18
N GLY A 115 12.20 -13.11 -7.17
CA GLY A 115 13.11 -12.45 -8.09
C GLY A 115 12.42 -11.35 -8.87
N LEU A 116 11.21 -11.62 -9.38
CA LEU A 116 10.41 -10.60 -10.06
C LEU A 116 10.11 -9.40 -9.15
N LYS A 117 9.91 -9.61 -7.85
CA LYS A 117 9.73 -8.50 -6.90
C LYS A 117 11.02 -7.73 -6.63
N MET A 118 12.16 -8.40 -6.75
CA MET A 118 13.49 -7.83 -6.53
C MET A 118 14.15 -7.29 -7.82
N GLY A 119 13.46 -7.34 -8.96
CA GLY A 119 13.95 -6.82 -10.23
C GLY A 119 14.87 -7.76 -11.03
N PHE A 120 14.86 -9.06 -10.75
CA PHE A 120 15.61 -10.05 -11.53
C PHE A 120 14.75 -11.24 -11.98
N LYS A 121 15.05 -11.81 -13.14
CA LYS A 121 14.37 -13.01 -13.64
C LYS A 121 15.32 -14.20 -13.49
N VAL A 122 14.84 -15.28 -12.88
CA VAL A 122 15.51 -16.58 -12.96
C VAL A 122 15.19 -17.16 -14.33
N GLY A 123 16.23 -17.47 -15.10
CA GLY A 123 16.11 -17.82 -16.50
C GLY A 123 15.18 -19.01 -16.76
N ASP A 124 14.44 -18.92 -17.87
CA ASP A 124 13.93 -20.11 -18.54
C ASP A 124 15.14 -20.86 -19.10
N ILE A 125 15.17 -22.17 -18.94
CA ILE A 125 16.17 -23.04 -19.57
C ILE A 125 16.13 -22.74 -21.07
N ASP A 126 17.24 -22.24 -21.61
CA ASP A 126 17.40 -22.05 -23.05
C ASP A 126 17.35 -23.46 -23.69
N PRO A 127 16.30 -23.81 -24.47
CA PRO A 127 16.16 -25.16 -25.02
C PRO A 127 17.18 -25.44 -26.14
N THR A 128 18.07 -24.49 -26.43
CA THR A 128 19.14 -24.61 -27.43
C THR A 128 20.55 -24.77 -26.85
N MET A 129 20.70 -25.00 -25.54
CA MET A 129 21.96 -25.44 -24.92
C MET A 129 21.97 -26.93 -24.59
#